data_AF-G7LPW2-F1
#
_entry.id   AF-G7LPW2-F1
#
_cell.length_a   1.000
_cell.length_b   1.000
_cell.length_c   1.000
_cell.angle_alpha   90.00
_cell.angle_beta   90.00
_cell.angle_gamma   90.00
#
_symmetry.space_group_name_H-M   'P 1'
#
loop_
_entity.id
_entity.type
_entity.pdbx_description
1 polymer ?
#
loop_
_entity_poly.entity_id
_entity_poly.type
_entity_poly.pdbx_seq_one_letter_code
_entity_poly.pdbx_strand_id
1 'polypeptide(L)'
;MHVPEPKTNSLIEKLKPSITEGRNLLSELELRRAAKEAGSIRELNQKWCVEGMISFLKGDVEEGIRLFEMSISSSPGESVSWSNYVSALHSWCQFSKAREVFRRGISNRIPVMLEFAFVWGSSWADREIMDSAYPVIEKMDIQRNFHGVHKTLFEAAMSVYSQLKNAGNTISDELSEMSSVVMHIAEEEHLPLVSTRVTHDGSGEYGFAYGVDTTDPHYLVKLDNMLFDRLIAQGIKSKNCIAFFESIAEEE
;
A
#
# COMPACT_ATOMS: atom_id res chain seq x y z
N MET A 1 29.71 -21.86 9.39
CA MET A 1 30.37 -20.79 8.61
C MET A 1 29.38 -19.64 8.48
N HIS A 2 29.68 -18.48 9.07
CA HIS A 2 28.86 -17.29 8.88
C HIS A 2 29.17 -16.75 7.48
N VAL A 3 28.22 -16.85 6.55
CA VAL A 3 28.32 -16.14 5.29
C VAL A 3 28.34 -14.65 5.64
N PRO A 4 29.29 -13.84 5.15
CA PRO A 4 29.26 -12.39 5.38
C PRO A 4 27.95 -11.86 4.82
N GLU A 5 27.19 -11.12 5.62
CA GLU A 5 25.99 -10.47 5.11
C GLU A 5 26.39 -9.49 3.99
N PRO A 6 25.69 -9.50 2.84
CA PRO A 6 25.89 -8.50 1.81
C PRO A 6 25.75 -7.11 2.42
N LYS A 7 26.65 -6.18 2.06
CA LYS A 7 26.56 -4.78 2.50
C LYS A 7 25.19 -4.15 2.21
N THR A 8 24.53 -4.62 1.16
CA THR A 8 23.15 -4.28 0.81
C THR A 8 22.16 -4.56 1.95
N ASN A 9 22.23 -5.73 2.58
CA ASN A 9 21.28 -6.11 3.65
C ASN A 9 21.42 -5.18 4.85
N SER A 10 22.65 -4.86 5.25
CA SER A 10 22.90 -3.91 6.34
C SER A 10 22.38 -2.50 6.03
N LEU A 11 22.50 -2.05 4.78
CA LEU A 11 21.93 -0.76 4.35
C LEU A 11 20.40 -0.78 4.36
N ILE A 12 19.78 -1.85 3.84
CA ILE A 12 18.32 -1.99 3.83
C ILE A 12 17.80 -1.98 5.27
N GLU A 13 18.38 -2.77 6.17
CA GLU A 13 17.96 -2.81 7.58
C GLU A 13 18.12 -1.45 8.27
N LYS A 14 19.13 -0.66 7.90
CA LYS A 14 19.30 0.71 8.41
C LYS A 14 18.23 1.68 7.88
N LEU A 15 17.86 1.56 6.61
CA LEU A 15 16.91 2.48 5.96
C LEU A 15 15.45 2.11 6.25
N LYS A 16 15.17 0.81 6.46
CA LYS A 16 13.83 0.25 6.59
C LYS A 16 12.96 0.94 7.66
N PRO A 17 13.44 1.26 8.88
CA PRO A 17 12.62 1.97 9.85
C PRO A 17 12.11 3.33 9.35
N SER A 18 12.96 4.09 8.66
CA SER A 18 12.56 5.37 8.07
C SER A 18 11.58 5.18 6.91
N ILE A 19 11.79 4.14 6.10
CA ILE A 19 10.87 3.81 5.01
C ILE A 19 9.51 3.41 5.56
N THR A 20 9.45 2.49 6.51
CA THR A 20 8.18 2.03 7.09
C THR A 20 7.40 3.18 7.73
N GLU A 21 8.09 4.07 8.45
CA GLU A 21 7.48 5.23 9.12
C GLU A 21 7.03 6.35 8.15
N GLY A 22 7.46 6.32 6.89
CA GLY A 22 7.12 7.38 5.93
C GLY A 22 7.84 8.71 6.17
N ARG A 23 8.88 8.71 7.02
CA ARG A 23 9.70 9.90 7.31
C ARG A 23 11.14 9.52 7.58
N ASN A 24 12.06 10.44 7.27
CA ASN A 24 13.47 10.22 7.54
C ASN A 24 13.77 10.27 9.04
N LEU A 25 14.16 9.13 9.63
CA LEU A 25 14.60 9.01 11.02
C LEU A 25 16.14 9.07 11.16
N LEU A 26 16.87 9.12 10.05
CA LEU A 26 18.32 9.17 10.03
C LEU A 26 18.81 10.62 10.07
N SER A 27 19.93 10.85 10.77
CA SER A 27 20.64 12.12 10.66
C SER A 27 21.17 12.34 9.24
N GLU A 28 21.41 13.61 8.88
CA GLU A 28 21.97 13.97 7.58
C GLU A 28 23.30 13.24 7.29
N LEU A 29 24.15 13.10 8.32
CA LEU A 29 25.43 12.39 8.20
C LEU A 29 25.22 10.91 7.91
N GLU A 30 24.25 10.27 8.56
CA GLU A 30 23.94 8.86 8.35
C GLU A 30 23.38 8.59 6.96
N LEU A 31 22.50 9.48 6.47
CA LEU A 31 21.93 9.39 5.13
C LEU A 31 23.00 9.61 4.05
N ARG A 32 23.90 10.58 4.24
CA ARG A 32 25.06 10.79 3.34
C ARG A 32 26.00 9.58 3.31
N ARG A 33 26.27 8.95 4.46
CA ARG A 33 27.06 7.70 4.52
C ARG A 33 26.36 6.57 3.78
N ALA A 34 25.06 6.38 4.02
CA ALA A 34 24.26 5.37 3.33
C ALA A 34 24.30 5.57 1.80
N ALA A 35 24.18 6.82 1.32
CA ALA A 35 24.29 7.13 -0.11
C ALA A 35 25.66 6.80 -0.69
N LYS A 36 26.74 7.12 0.04
CA LYS A 36 28.11 6.76 -0.38
C LYS A 36 28.31 5.24 -0.46
N GLU A 37 27.79 4.52 0.53
CA GLU A 37 27.87 3.06 0.58
C GLU A 37 27.03 2.40 -0.52
N ALA A 38 25.82 2.91 -0.78
CA ALA A 38 24.96 2.48 -1.87
C ALA A 38 25.67 2.59 -3.23
N GLY A 39 26.41 3.68 -3.47
CA GLY A 39 27.21 3.88 -4.68
C GLY A 39 28.31 2.82 -4.91
N SER A 40 28.69 2.06 -3.88
CA SER A 40 29.67 0.98 -3.96
C SER A 40 29.07 -0.41 -4.23
N ILE A 41 27.74 -0.53 -4.23
CA ILE A 41 27.04 -1.78 -4.55
C ILE A 41 27.24 -2.11 -6.03
N ARG A 42 27.66 -3.34 -6.32
CA ARG A 42 27.95 -3.80 -7.70
C ARG A 42 26.73 -4.32 -8.44
N GLU A 43 25.82 -4.96 -7.72
CA GLU A 43 24.59 -5.50 -8.30
C GLU A 43 23.61 -4.35 -8.57
N LEU A 44 23.21 -4.16 -9.82
CA LEU A 44 22.49 -2.95 -10.25
C LEU A 44 21.08 -2.85 -9.65
N ASN A 45 20.32 -3.94 -9.65
CA ASN A 45 19.06 -4.09 -8.89
C ASN A 45 19.22 -3.64 -7.44
N GLN A 46 20.13 -4.26 -6.67
CA GLN A 46 20.31 -3.93 -5.25
C GLN A 46 20.75 -2.48 -5.05
N LYS A 47 21.65 -1.98 -5.91
CA LYS A 47 22.08 -0.59 -5.89
C LYS A 47 20.89 0.35 -6.09
N TRP A 48 20.11 0.16 -7.14
CA TRP A 48 18.96 1.00 -7.47
C TRP A 48 17.85 0.90 -6.42
N CYS A 49 17.62 -0.28 -5.84
CA CYS A 49 16.71 -0.46 -4.71
C CYS A 49 17.11 0.42 -3.52
N VAL A 50 18.38 0.38 -3.10
CA VAL A 50 18.88 1.17 -1.97
C VAL A 50 18.91 2.67 -2.29
N GLU A 51 19.35 3.06 -3.49
CA GLU A 51 19.33 4.46 -3.93
C GLU A 51 17.89 5.00 -4.03
N GLY A 52 16.92 4.15 -4.41
CA GLY A 52 15.50 4.47 -4.42
C GLY A 52 14.97 4.79 -3.02
N MET A 53 15.22 3.90 -2.04
CA MET A 53 14.90 4.15 -0.63
C MET A 53 15.49 5.49 -0.15
N ILE A 54 16.77 5.74 -0.45
CA ILE A 54 17.45 6.99 -0.05
C ILE A 54 16.82 8.23 -0.69
N SER A 55 16.32 8.13 -1.93
CA SER A 55 15.69 9.25 -2.63
C SER A 55 14.34 9.60 -2.01
N PHE A 56 13.52 8.60 -1.65
CA PHE A 56 12.33 8.80 -0.83
C PHE A 56 12.64 9.50 0.50
N LEU A 57 13.70 9.06 1.21
CA LEU A 57 14.12 9.68 2.47
C LEU A 57 14.61 11.12 2.33
N LYS A 58 15.03 11.53 1.13
CA LYS A 58 15.38 12.93 0.81
C LYS A 58 14.17 13.76 0.37
N GLY A 59 13.00 13.14 0.23
CA GLY A 59 11.79 13.77 -0.32
C GLY A 59 11.75 13.83 -1.85
N ASP A 60 12.70 13.20 -2.55
CA ASP A 60 12.71 13.09 -4.01
C ASP A 60 11.96 11.81 -4.42
N VAL A 61 10.62 11.90 -4.36
CA VAL A 61 9.70 10.77 -4.56
C VAL A 61 9.79 10.27 -6.00
N GLU A 62 9.83 11.16 -6.98
CA GLU A 62 9.89 10.83 -8.40
C GLU A 62 11.19 10.08 -8.74
N GLU A 63 12.34 10.53 -8.23
CA GLU A 63 13.60 9.82 -8.41
C GLU A 63 13.58 8.47 -7.69
N GLY A 64 13.01 8.41 -6.48
CA GLY A 64 12.81 7.16 -5.74
C GLY A 64 12.04 6.13 -6.57
N ILE A 65 10.90 6.54 -7.14
CA ILE A 65 10.09 5.74 -8.06
C ILE A 65 10.92 5.28 -9.26
N ARG A 66 11.62 6.20 -9.93
CA ARG A 66 12.43 5.89 -11.11
C ARG A 66 13.50 4.84 -10.81
N LEU A 67 14.18 4.96 -9.67
CA LEU A 67 15.23 4.02 -9.25
C LEU A 67 14.65 2.64 -8.90
N PHE A 68 13.51 2.57 -8.21
CA PHE A 68 12.85 1.29 -7.98
C PHE A 68 12.38 0.62 -9.28
N GLU A 69 11.85 1.38 -10.25
CA GLU A 69 11.50 0.85 -11.58
C GLU A 69 12.71 0.26 -12.30
N MET A 70 13.87 0.92 -12.23
CA MET A 70 15.11 0.36 -12.75
C MET A 70 15.49 -0.92 -12.01
N SER A 71 15.34 -0.95 -10.67
CA SER A 71 15.65 -2.11 -9.83
C SER A 71 14.87 -3.35 -10.25
N ILE A 72 13.53 -3.25 -10.30
CA ILE A 72 12.66 -4.37 -10.67
C ILE A 72 12.80 -4.74 -12.16
N SER A 73 13.20 -3.80 -13.01
CA SER A 73 13.47 -4.09 -14.43
C SER A 73 14.80 -4.84 -14.63
N SER A 74 15.81 -4.60 -13.79
CA SER A 74 17.08 -5.34 -13.82
C SER A 74 16.93 -6.79 -13.39
N SER A 75 16.12 -7.04 -12.36
CA SER A 75 15.91 -8.36 -11.78
C SER A 75 14.42 -8.58 -11.48
N PRO A 76 13.58 -8.84 -12.51
CA PRO A 76 12.12 -8.94 -12.33
C PRO A 76 11.67 -10.05 -11.39
N GLY A 77 12.45 -11.11 -11.25
CA GLY A 77 12.17 -12.23 -10.34
C GLY A 77 12.56 -11.97 -8.88
N GLU A 78 13.20 -10.84 -8.56
CA GLU A 78 13.71 -10.59 -7.22
C GLU A 78 12.71 -9.91 -6.30
N SER A 79 12.06 -10.71 -5.47
CA SER A 79 11.01 -10.31 -4.53
C SER A 79 11.36 -9.11 -3.64
N VAL A 80 12.62 -8.98 -3.19
CA VAL A 80 13.03 -7.91 -2.26
C VAL A 80 12.87 -6.52 -2.85
N SER A 81 13.18 -6.34 -4.15
CA SER A 81 13.02 -5.06 -4.82
C SER A 81 11.56 -4.65 -4.92
N TRP A 82 10.69 -5.61 -5.23
CA TRP A 82 9.25 -5.39 -5.30
C TRP A 82 8.66 -5.02 -3.93
N SER A 83 9.00 -5.77 -2.87
CA SER A 83 8.47 -5.52 -1.53
C SER A 83 8.92 -4.16 -0.98
N ASN A 84 10.20 -3.80 -1.18
CA ASN A 84 10.72 -2.50 -0.74
C ASN A 84 10.09 -1.35 -1.52
N TYR A 85 9.84 -1.53 -2.81
CA TYR A 85 9.21 -0.51 -3.64
C TYR A 85 7.79 -0.21 -3.18
N VAL A 86 6.94 -1.23 -3.03
CA VAL A 86 5.56 -0.99 -2.56
C VAL A 86 5.49 -0.52 -1.13
N SER A 87 6.42 -0.93 -0.26
CA SER A 87 6.52 -0.37 1.08
C SER A 87 6.85 1.12 1.05
N ALA A 88 7.79 1.55 0.20
CA ALA A 88 8.11 2.97 0.06
C ALA A 88 6.95 3.77 -0.52
N LEU A 89 6.29 3.25 -1.56
CA LEU A 89 5.11 3.89 -2.15
C LEU A 89 3.99 4.06 -1.11
N HIS A 90 3.70 3.01 -0.34
CA HIS A 90 2.68 3.04 0.70
C HIS A 90 2.98 4.09 1.77
N SER A 91 4.21 4.09 2.30
CA SER A 91 4.60 5.01 3.39
C SER A 91 4.73 6.48 2.94
N TRP A 92 4.86 6.75 1.64
CA TRP A 92 4.82 8.11 1.06
C TRP A 92 3.46 8.43 0.41
N CYS A 93 2.41 7.69 0.76
CA CYS A 93 1.04 7.91 0.30
C CYS A 93 0.87 7.87 -1.22
N GLN A 94 1.79 7.21 -1.96
CA GLN A 94 1.74 7.02 -3.40
C GLN A 94 0.88 5.78 -3.77
N PHE A 95 -0.37 5.79 -3.33
CA PHE A 95 -1.31 4.68 -3.44
C PHE A 95 -1.67 4.32 -4.89
N SER A 96 -1.87 5.32 -5.75
CA SER A 96 -2.16 5.11 -7.17
C SER A 96 -1.03 4.35 -7.86
N LYS A 97 0.21 4.72 -7.55
CA LYS A 97 1.39 4.04 -8.07
C LYS A 97 1.57 2.66 -7.44
N ALA A 98 1.32 2.51 -6.14
CA ALA A 98 1.35 1.20 -5.47
C ALA A 98 0.37 0.22 -6.13
N ARG A 99 -0.85 0.67 -6.44
CA ARG A 99 -1.87 -0.12 -7.16
C ARG A 99 -1.36 -0.62 -8.50
N GLU A 100 -0.73 0.23 -9.30
CA GLU A 100 -0.13 -0.15 -10.59
C GLU A 100 0.98 -1.21 -10.42
N VAL A 101 1.86 -1.03 -9.44
CA VAL A 101 2.92 -1.99 -9.12
C VAL A 101 2.35 -3.33 -8.64
N PHE A 102 1.26 -3.33 -7.86
CA PHE A 102 0.56 -4.55 -7.47
C PHE A 102 0.00 -5.30 -8.68
N ARG A 103 -0.66 -4.61 -9.61
CA ARG A 103 -1.16 -5.25 -10.87
C ARG A 103 -0.04 -5.93 -11.65
N ARG A 104 1.12 -5.28 -11.74
CA ARG A 104 2.32 -5.86 -12.38
C ARG A 104 2.86 -7.06 -11.60
N GLY A 105 2.94 -6.96 -10.28
CA GLY A 105 3.38 -8.07 -9.41
C GLY A 105 2.48 -9.31 -9.55
N ILE A 106 1.17 -9.11 -9.59
CA ILE A 106 0.18 -10.18 -9.83
C ILE A 106 0.37 -10.78 -11.22
N SER A 107 0.44 -9.94 -12.26
CA SER A 107 0.58 -10.38 -13.66
C SER A 107 1.85 -11.21 -13.89
N ASN A 108 2.95 -10.82 -13.23
CA ASN A 108 4.24 -11.54 -13.29
C ASN A 108 4.33 -12.69 -12.25
N ARG A 109 3.29 -12.93 -11.46
CA ARG A 109 3.21 -13.97 -10.41
C ARG A 109 4.37 -13.91 -9.43
N ILE A 110 4.76 -12.71 -9.02
CA ILE A 110 5.80 -12.52 -8.00
C ILE A 110 5.21 -12.93 -6.64
N PRO A 111 5.69 -14.02 -5.98
CA PRO A 111 4.97 -14.62 -4.85
C PRO A 111 4.70 -13.67 -3.69
N VAL A 112 5.70 -12.86 -3.29
CA VAL A 112 5.54 -11.88 -2.19
C VAL A 112 4.50 -10.80 -2.52
N MET A 113 4.35 -10.47 -3.82
CA MET A 113 3.44 -9.43 -4.26
C MET A 113 1.99 -9.89 -4.27
N LEU A 114 1.73 -11.20 -4.38
CA LEU A 114 0.38 -11.71 -4.38
C LEU A 114 -0.30 -11.50 -3.02
N GLU A 115 0.39 -11.87 -1.94
CA GLU A 115 -0.09 -11.62 -0.58
C GLU A 115 -0.25 -10.13 -0.32
N PHE A 116 0.78 -9.33 -0.61
CA PHE A 116 0.75 -7.89 -0.35
C PHE A 116 -0.35 -7.19 -1.15
N ALA A 117 -0.55 -7.55 -2.41
CA ALA A 117 -1.63 -7.01 -3.22
C ALA A 117 -3.00 -7.38 -2.65
N PHE A 118 -3.19 -8.61 -2.18
CA PHE A 118 -4.46 -9.05 -1.60
C PHE A 118 -4.77 -8.30 -0.30
N VAL A 119 -3.79 -8.16 0.59
CA VAL A 119 -3.93 -7.38 1.83
C VAL A 119 -4.19 -5.91 1.51
N TRP A 120 -3.39 -5.30 0.63
CA TRP A 120 -3.58 -3.90 0.21
C TRP A 120 -4.96 -3.68 -0.43
N GLY A 121 -5.39 -4.60 -1.29
CA GLY A 121 -6.71 -4.54 -1.94
C GLY A 121 -7.82 -4.57 -0.90
N SER A 122 -7.69 -5.35 0.17
CA SER A 122 -8.66 -5.36 1.27
C SER A 122 -8.76 -4.01 1.99
N SER A 123 -7.64 -3.30 2.17
CA SER A 123 -7.61 -1.99 2.82
C SER A 123 -8.35 -0.92 2.02
N TRP A 124 -8.44 -1.08 0.70
CA TRP A 124 -9.13 -0.15 -0.19
C TRP A 124 -10.43 -0.71 -0.75
N ALA A 125 -10.93 -1.84 -0.24
CA ALA A 125 -12.04 -2.57 -0.84
C ALA A 125 -11.88 -2.76 -2.37
N ASP A 126 -10.64 -2.83 -2.88
CA ASP A 126 -10.33 -2.87 -4.30
C ASP A 126 -10.57 -4.27 -4.83
N ARG A 127 -11.80 -4.50 -5.25
CA ARG A 127 -12.24 -5.78 -5.76
C ARG A 127 -11.40 -6.25 -6.95
N GLU A 128 -10.96 -5.35 -7.83
CA GLU A 128 -10.19 -5.73 -9.01
C GLU A 128 -8.86 -6.37 -8.62
N ILE A 129 -8.14 -5.74 -7.68
CA ILE A 129 -6.88 -6.29 -7.16
C ILE A 129 -7.12 -7.62 -6.44
N MET A 130 -8.14 -7.70 -5.59
CA MET A 130 -8.44 -8.90 -4.82
C MET A 130 -8.85 -10.08 -5.72
N ASP A 131 -9.75 -9.84 -6.68
CA ASP A 131 -10.21 -10.83 -7.68
C ASP A 131 -9.07 -11.29 -8.60
N SER A 132 -8.06 -10.44 -8.81
CA SER A 132 -6.87 -10.78 -9.60
C SER A 132 -5.84 -11.58 -8.80
N ALA A 133 -5.64 -11.25 -7.53
CA ALA A 133 -4.61 -11.87 -6.68
C ALA A 133 -5.05 -13.22 -6.10
N TYR A 134 -6.24 -13.30 -5.51
CA TYR A 134 -6.68 -14.47 -4.75
C TYR A 134 -6.66 -15.78 -5.54
N PRO A 135 -7.17 -15.85 -6.79
CA PRO A 135 -7.14 -17.10 -7.56
C PRO A 135 -5.70 -17.59 -7.84
N VAL A 136 -4.74 -16.67 -7.95
CA VAL A 136 -3.32 -17.02 -8.15
C VAL A 136 -2.72 -17.54 -6.85
N ILE A 137 -3.03 -16.91 -5.71
CA ILE A 137 -2.61 -17.37 -4.37
C ILE A 137 -3.11 -18.81 -4.14
N GLU A 138 -4.41 -19.03 -4.34
CA GLU A 138 -5.06 -20.32 -4.14
C GLU A 138 -4.45 -21.40 -5.04
N LYS A 139 -4.29 -21.10 -6.34
CA LYS A 139 -3.70 -22.03 -7.30
C LYS A 139 -2.25 -22.38 -7.02
N MET A 140 -1.47 -21.42 -6.52
CA MET A 140 -0.05 -21.61 -6.16
C MET A 140 0.13 -22.15 -4.74
N ASP A 141 -0.95 -22.25 -3.96
CA ASP A 141 -0.96 -22.78 -2.60
C ASP A 141 0.01 -22.02 -1.66
N ILE A 142 0.22 -20.73 -1.93
CA ILE A 142 1.17 -19.87 -1.21
C ILE A 142 0.76 -19.70 0.25
N GLN A 143 -0.55 -19.70 0.52
CA GLN A 143 -1.13 -19.48 1.83
C GLN A 143 -0.69 -20.48 2.90
N ARG A 144 -0.21 -21.67 2.51
CA ARG A 144 0.35 -22.64 3.46
C ARG A 144 1.64 -22.14 4.14
N ASN A 145 2.29 -21.15 3.54
CA ASN A 145 3.52 -20.57 4.05
C ASN A 145 3.29 -19.31 4.91
N PHE A 146 2.04 -18.89 5.12
CA PHE A 146 1.74 -17.71 5.94
C PHE A 146 1.77 -18.06 7.43
N HIS A 147 2.55 -17.28 8.20
CA HIS A 147 2.74 -17.45 9.63
C HIS A 147 2.77 -16.08 10.32
N GLY A 148 2.41 -16.04 11.61
CA GLY A 148 2.42 -14.80 12.40
C GLY A 148 1.58 -13.69 11.76
N VAL A 149 2.15 -12.50 11.66
CA VAL A 149 1.47 -11.30 11.14
C VAL A 149 0.93 -11.50 9.72
N HIS A 150 1.68 -12.16 8.84
CA HIS A 150 1.26 -12.47 7.47
C HIS A 150 -0.05 -13.27 7.44
N LYS A 151 -0.17 -14.28 8.30
CA LYS A 151 -1.38 -15.09 8.42
C LYS A 151 -2.56 -14.25 8.92
N THR A 152 -2.36 -13.45 9.96
CA THR A 152 -3.41 -12.59 10.53
C THR A 152 -3.91 -11.55 9.53
N LEU A 153 -3.00 -10.90 8.80
CA LEU A 153 -3.36 -9.92 7.76
C LEU A 153 -4.11 -10.58 6.60
N PHE A 154 -3.68 -11.76 6.17
CA PHE A 154 -4.35 -12.50 5.13
C PHE A 154 -5.77 -12.95 5.54
N GLU A 155 -5.95 -13.41 6.78
CA GLU A 155 -7.26 -13.79 7.32
C GLU A 155 -8.21 -12.57 7.43
N ALA A 156 -7.69 -11.41 7.85
CA ALA A 156 -8.46 -10.17 7.85
C ALA A 156 -8.86 -9.75 6.42
N ALA A 157 -7.94 -9.84 5.46
CA ALA A 157 -8.20 -9.56 4.05
C ALA A 157 -9.25 -10.52 3.46
N MET A 158 -9.22 -11.80 3.83
CA MET A 158 -10.23 -12.78 3.45
C MET A 158 -11.62 -12.44 3.99
N SER A 159 -11.71 -11.89 5.20
CA SER A 159 -12.99 -11.42 5.76
C SER A 159 -13.60 -10.32 4.89
N VAL A 160 -12.81 -9.31 4.51
CA VAL A 160 -13.26 -8.23 3.62
C VAL A 160 -13.63 -8.80 2.24
N TYR A 161 -12.81 -9.70 1.69
CA TYR A 161 -13.08 -10.34 0.41
C TYR A 161 -14.43 -11.08 0.41
N SER A 162 -14.69 -11.87 1.45
CA SER A 162 -15.97 -12.57 1.63
C SER A 162 -17.14 -11.60 1.80
N GLN A 163 -16.96 -10.50 2.53
CA GLN A 163 -18.00 -9.47 2.68
C GLN A 163 -18.37 -8.86 1.32
N LEU A 164 -17.39 -8.49 0.50
CA LEU A 164 -17.62 -7.98 -0.86
C LEU A 164 -18.33 -9.03 -1.72
N LYS A 165 -17.86 -10.29 -1.75
CA LYS A 165 -18.52 -11.36 -2.50
C LYS A 165 -19.98 -11.56 -2.08
N ASN A 166 -20.28 -11.49 -0.78
CA ASN A 166 -21.64 -11.65 -0.25
C ASN A 166 -22.53 -10.44 -0.55
N ALA A 167 -21.97 -9.24 -0.62
CA ALA A 167 -22.69 -8.01 -1.01
C ALA A 167 -23.19 -8.06 -2.47
N GLY A 168 -22.54 -8.88 -3.30
CA GLY A 168 -22.82 -8.98 -4.73
C GLY A 168 -22.03 -7.96 -5.56
N ASN A 169 -22.02 -8.18 -6.88
CA ASN A 169 -21.15 -7.44 -7.79
C ASN A 169 -21.42 -5.93 -7.76
N THR A 170 -22.70 -5.52 -7.85
CA THR A 170 -23.07 -4.09 -7.90
C THR A 170 -22.59 -3.33 -6.67
N ILE A 171 -22.87 -3.81 -5.47
CA ILE A 171 -22.45 -3.15 -4.22
C ILE A 171 -20.92 -3.14 -4.10
N SER A 172 -20.26 -4.25 -4.45
CA SER A 172 -18.80 -4.31 -4.41
C SER A 172 -18.12 -3.35 -5.38
N ASP A 173 -18.68 -3.20 -6.59
CA ASP A 173 -18.16 -2.31 -7.62
C ASP A 173 -18.37 -0.85 -7.19
N GLU A 174 -19.55 -0.50 -6.66
CA GLU A 174 -19.83 0.82 -6.11
C GLU A 174 -18.91 1.18 -4.92
N LEU A 175 -18.70 0.25 -3.98
CA LEU A 175 -17.75 0.44 -2.89
C LEU A 175 -16.32 0.63 -3.39
N SER A 176 -15.89 -0.17 -4.37
CA SER A 176 -14.54 -0.07 -4.96
C SER A 176 -14.34 1.27 -5.68
N GLU A 177 -15.37 1.78 -6.36
CA GLU A 177 -15.34 3.09 -6.99
C GLU A 177 -15.23 4.21 -5.94
N MET A 178 -16.04 4.15 -4.89
CA MET A 178 -16.01 5.15 -3.82
C MET A 178 -14.69 5.14 -3.05
N SER A 179 -14.18 3.96 -2.69
CA SER A 179 -12.90 3.83 -2.00
C SER A 179 -11.72 4.27 -2.87
N SER A 180 -11.80 4.11 -4.20
CA SER A 180 -10.81 4.67 -5.12
C SER A 180 -10.80 6.20 -5.10
N VAL A 181 -11.95 6.86 -4.95
CA VAL A 181 -12.00 8.32 -4.77
C VAL A 181 -11.39 8.73 -3.44
N VAL A 182 -11.69 8.00 -2.36
CA VAL A 182 -11.08 8.21 -1.04
C VAL A 182 -9.55 8.05 -1.13
N MET A 183 -9.06 7.03 -1.83
CA MET A 183 -7.62 6.78 -2.05
C MET A 183 -6.93 7.97 -2.73
N HIS A 184 -7.56 8.54 -3.76
CA HIS A 184 -6.99 9.71 -4.45
C HIS A 184 -6.97 10.96 -3.58
N ILE A 185 -7.99 11.16 -2.73
CA ILE A 185 -7.99 12.26 -1.76
C ILE A 185 -6.89 12.04 -0.71
N ALA A 186 -6.75 10.82 -0.19
CA ALA A 186 -5.71 10.48 0.77
C ALA A 186 -4.29 10.67 0.19
N GLU A 187 -4.06 10.31 -1.08
CA GLU A 187 -2.80 10.54 -1.77
C GLU A 187 -2.50 12.05 -1.92
N GLU A 188 -3.49 12.85 -2.34
CA GLU A 188 -3.36 14.30 -2.55
C GLU A 188 -3.14 15.08 -1.25
N GLU A 189 -3.81 14.66 -0.18
CA GLU A 189 -3.69 15.26 1.15
C GLU A 189 -2.56 14.63 1.98
N HIS A 190 -1.79 13.70 1.39
CA HIS A 190 -0.68 12.98 2.02
C HIS A 190 -1.07 12.30 3.35
N LEU A 191 -2.24 11.67 3.37
CA LEU A 191 -2.78 10.97 4.52
C LEU A 191 -2.20 9.55 4.61
N PRO A 192 -1.49 9.20 5.70
CA PRO A 192 -1.00 7.85 5.90
C PRO A 192 -2.18 6.90 6.14
N LEU A 193 -2.08 5.67 5.61
CA LEU A 193 -3.07 4.64 5.86
C LEU A 193 -2.96 4.15 7.32
N VAL A 194 -3.77 4.72 8.21
CA VAL A 194 -3.82 4.33 9.63
C VAL A 194 -4.92 3.30 9.88
N SER A 195 -6.13 3.56 9.38
CA SER A 195 -7.26 2.65 9.54
C SER A 195 -8.21 2.75 8.36
N THR A 196 -8.71 1.62 7.89
CA THR A 196 -9.85 1.55 6.98
C THR A 196 -10.79 0.43 7.39
N ARG A 197 -12.07 0.59 7.10
CA ARG A 197 -13.09 -0.42 7.41
C ARG A 197 -14.14 -0.47 6.32
N VAL A 198 -14.48 -1.70 5.93
CA VAL A 198 -15.76 -1.99 5.26
C VAL A 198 -16.77 -2.30 6.36
N THR A 199 -17.88 -1.59 6.34
CA THR A 199 -18.99 -1.73 7.31
C THR A 199 -20.27 -2.11 6.56
N HIS A 200 -21.19 -2.78 7.25
CA HIS A 200 -22.53 -3.03 6.72
C HIS A 200 -23.55 -2.96 7.86
N ASP A 201 -24.76 -2.52 7.54
CA ASP A 201 -25.84 -2.35 8.52
C ASP A 201 -26.66 -3.64 8.73
N GLY A 202 -26.48 -4.64 7.85
CA GLY A 202 -27.25 -5.88 7.82
C GLY A 202 -28.60 -5.79 7.09
N SER A 203 -29.02 -4.59 6.68
CA SER A 203 -30.19 -4.34 5.84
C SER A 203 -29.84 -4.16 4.35
N GLY A 204 -28.56 -4.21 4.02
CA GLY A 204 -28.04 -4.15 2.65
C GLY A 204 -27.32 -2.84 2.31
N GLU A 205 -27.10 -1.98 3.30
CA GLU A 205 -26.27 -0.78 3.17
C GLU A 205 -24.83 -1.09 3.60
N TYR A 206 -23.87 -0.52 2.88
CA TYR A 206 -22.44 -0.71 3.08
C TYR A 206 -21.71 0.62 3.16
N GLY A 207 -20.65 0.67 3.96
CA GLY A 207 -19.81 1.84 4.14
C GLY A 207 -18.34 1.53 3.97
N PHE A 208 -17.59 2.43 3.33
CA PHE A 208 -16.13 2.46 3.39
C PHE A 208 -15.67 3.66 4.23
N ALA A 209 -15.09 3.38 5.39
CA ALA A 209 -14.55 4.40 6.28
C ALA A 209 -13.02 4.49 6.14
N TYR A 210 -12.49 5.70 6.04
CA TYR A 210 -11.07 5.99 6.12
C TYR A 210 -10.77 6.81 7.37
N GLY A 211 -10.00 6.24 8.27
CA GLY A 211 -9.62 6.89 9.51
C GLY A 211 -8.48 7.88 9.31
N VAL A 212 -8.64 9.08 9.86
CA VAL A 212 -7.67 10.17 9.85
C VAL A 212 -7.28 10.48 11.29
N ASP A 213 -5.98 10.53 11.55
CA ASP A 213 -5.42 11.01 12.82
C ASP A 213 -5.56 12.54 12.88
N THR A 214 -6.72 13.00 13.33
CA THR A 214 -7.02 14.42 13.50
C THR A 214 -8.08 14.63 14.58
N THR A 215 -7.93 15.71 15.34
CA THR A 215 -8.93 16.24 16.26
C THR A 215 -9.67 17.44 15.69
N ASP A 216 -9.31 17.89 14.48
CA ASP A 216 -9.94 19.04 13.82
C ASP A 216 -11.18 18.60 13.00
N PRO A 217 -12.40 18.87 13.48
CA PRO A 217 -13.62 18.53 12.75
C PRO A 217 -13.76 19.32 11.44
N HIS A 218 -13.17 20.51 11.32
CA HIS A 218 -13.20 21.27 10.07
C HIS A 218 -12.36 20.61 8.99
N TYR A 219 -11.26 19.97 9.36
CA TYR A 219 -10.44 19.21 8.42
C TYR A 219 -11.18 17.97 7.92
N LEU A 220 -11.87 17.22 8.80
CA LEU A 220 -12.71 16.09 8.37
C LEU A 220 -13.82 16.54 7.42
N VAL A 221 -14.53 17.62 7.76
CA VAL A 221 -15.55 18.19 6.88
C VAL A 221 -14.98 18.62 5.52
N LYS A 222 -13.75 19.16 5.48
CA LYS A 222 -13.06 19.48 4.21
C LYS A 222 -12.88 18.20 3.37
N LEU A 223 -12.36 17.12 3.97
CA LEU A 223 -12.11 15.86 3.26
C LEU A 223 -13.39 15.21 2.74
N ASP A 224 -14.45 15.18 3.55
CA ASP A 224 -15.75 14.67 3.13
C ASP A 224 -16.38 15.53 2.02
N ASN A 225 -16.26 16.86 2.09
CA ASN A 225 -16.72 17.72 1.00
C ASN A 225 -15.95 17.44 -0.31
N MET A 226 -14.63 17.26 -0.24
CA MET A 226 -13.83 16.85 -1.41
C MET A 226 -14.31 15.51 -1.98
N LEU A 227 -14.67 14.56 -1.12
CA LEU A 227 -15.21 13.27 -1.52
C LEU A 227 -16.55 13.42 -2.23
N PHE A 228 -17.51 14.13 -1.62
CA PHE A 228 -18.82 14.37 -2.22
C PHE A 228 -18.70 15.06 -3.59
N ASP A 229 -17.88 16.11 -3.69
CA ASP A 229 -17.67 16.84 -4.95
C ASP A 229 -17.09 15.93 -6.04
N ARG A 230 -16.11 15.07 -5.70
CA ARG A 230 -15.51 14.13 -6.67
C ARG A 230 -16.46 13.02 -7.09
N LEU A 231 -17.22 12.46 -6.15
CA LEU A 231 -18.24 11.44 -6.48
C LEU A 231 -19.27 12.01 -7.46
N ILE A 232 -19.75 13.24 -7.22
CA ILE A 232 -20.68 13.94 -8.12
C ILE A 232 -20.02 14.20 -9.49
N ALA A 233 -18.80 14.73 -9.50
CA ALA A 233 -18.08 15.05 -10.74
C ALA A 233 -17.79 13.81 -11.60
N GLN A 234 -17.52 12.66 -10.99
CA GLN A 234 -17.32 11.38 -11.67
C GLN A 234 -18.62 10.67 -12.02
N GLY A 235 -19.78 11.18 -11.55
CA GLY A 235 -21.07 10.57 -11.78
C GLY A 235 -21.29 9.27 -11.00
N ILE A 236 -20.49 9.02 -9.97
CA ILE A 236 -20.62 7.85 -9.08
C ILE A 236 -21.87 8.06 -8.24
N LYS A 237 -22.86 7.18 -8.44
CA LYS A 237 -24.13 7.21 -7.75
C LYS A 237 -24.35 5.86 -7.10
N SER A 238 -24.51 5.84 -5.79
CA SER A 238 -24.98 4.65 -5.07
C SER A 238 -26.21 4.98 -4.26
N LYS A 239 -27.06 3.98 -4.08
CA LYS A 239 -28.19 4.02 -3.14
C LYS A 239 -27.86 3.34 -1.81
N ASN A 240 -26.93 2.41 -1.82
CA ASN A 240 -26.67 1.48 -0.72
C ASN A 240 -25.22 1.53 -0.24
N CYS A 241 -24.36 2.33 -0.86
CA CYS A 241 -22.97 2.50 -0.50
C CYS A 241 -22.71 3.94 -0.08
N ILE A 242 -21.91 4.11 0.97
CA ILE A 242 -21.35 5.39 1.37
C ILE A 242 -19.84 5.25 1.57
N ALA A 243 -19.11 6.34 1.41
CA ALA A 243 -17.75 6.45 1.88
C ALA A 243 -17.57 7.76 2.63
N PHE A 244 -16.70 7.77 3.64
CA PHE A 244 -16.47 8.93 4.49
C PHE A 244 -15.12 8.85 5.20
N PHE A 245 -14.63 10.02 5.61
CA PHE A 245 -13.49 10.16 6.50
C PHE A 245 -13.97 10.25 7.95
N GLU A 246 -13.26 9.59 8.86
CA GLU A 246 -13.57 9.62 10.30
C GLU A 246 -12.34 9.92 11.14
N SER A 247 -12.51 10.51 12.32
CA SER A 247 -11.42 10.66 13.28
C SER A 247 -11.10 9.29 13.88
N ILE A 248 -9.82 8.95 13.96
CA ILE A 248 -9.35 7.87 14.82
C ILE A 248 -9.09 8.50 16.19
N ALA A 249 -10.02 8.33 17.13
CA ALA A 249 -9.76 8.73 18.51
C ALA A 249 -8.68 7.83 19.10
N GLU A 250 -7.68 8.40 19.79
CA GLU A 250 -6.86 7.63 20.72
C GLU A 250 -7.82 7.08 21.80
N GLU A 251 -8.03 5.76 21.83
CA GLU A 251 -8.57 5.13 23.03
C GLU A 251 -7.53 5.34 24.15
N GLU A 252 -7.78 6.30 25.04
CA GLU A 252 -7.03 6.49 26.30
C GLU A 252 -7.05 5.24 27.20
#